data_AF-A0A2T6MB14-F1
#
_entry.id   AF-A0A2T6MB14-F1
#
_cell.length_a   1.000
_cell.length_b   1.000
_cell.length_c   1.000
_cell.angle_alpha   90.00
_cell.angle_beta   90.00
_cell.angle_gamma   90.00
#
_symmetry.space_group_name_H-M   'P 1'
#
loop_
_entity.id
_entity.type
_entity.pdbx_description
1 polymer ?
#
loop_
_entity_poly.entity_id
_entity_poly.type
_entity_poly.pdbx_seq_one_letter_code
_entity_poly.pdbx_strand_id
1 'polypeptide(L)'
;MDERLPQYLHRPVQILWFASDEFVLVLSTVFVAAIVGGMPGWGLVLALLLFIPWKRSKPRGFLPHLAWRWGLISFPHYPGPTQIRFFE
;
A
#
# COMPACT_ATOMS: atom_id res chain seq x y z
N MET A 1 -28.73 5.72 -9.54
CA MET A 1 -27.40 6.28 -9.28
C MET A 1 -26.47 5.57 -10.24
N ASP A 2 -25.91 6.27 -11.23
CA ASP A 2 -24.99 5.63 -12.19
C ASP A 2 -23.73 5.20 -11.44
N GLU A 3 -23.67 3.92 -11.06
CA GLU A 3 -22.49 3.27 -10.48
C GLU A 3 -21.40 3.21 -11.55
N ARG A 4 -20.67 4.32 -11.68
CA ARG A 4 -19.47 4.38 -12.50
C ARG A 4 -18.40 3.53 -11.82
N LEU A 5 -18.30 2.27 -12.25
CA LEU A 5 -17.15 1.42 -11.96
C LEU A 5 -15.87 2.22 -12.30
N PRO A 6 -14.93 2.36 -11.35
CA PRO A 6 -13.71 3.11 -11.62
C PRO A 6 -12.96 2.44 -12.78
N GLN A 7 -12.96 3.12 -13.93
CA GLN A 7 -12.40 2.66 -15.20
C GLN A 7 -10.89 2.34 -15.11
N TYR A 8 -10.25 2.71 -14.01
CA TYR A 8 -8.81 2.57 -13.78
C TYR A 8 -8.43 1.57 -12.68
N LEU A 9 -9.33 0.67 -12.26
CA LEU A 9 -8.99 -0.38 -11.28
C LEU A 9 -7.78 -1.24 -11.70
N HIS A 10 -7.55 -1.36 -13.02
CA HIS A 10 -6.46 -2.14 -13.62
C HIS A 10 -5.26 -1.28 -14.06
N ARG A 11 -5.35 0.06 -14.07
CA ARG A 11 -4.32 0.89 -14.68
C ARG A 11 -3.06 0.87 -13.80
N PRO A 12 -1.90 0.44 -14.33
CA PRO A 12 -0.66 0.48 -13.57
C PRO A 12 -0.24 1.93 -13.40
N VAL A 13 -0.61 2.56 -12.29
CA VAL A 13 -0.02 3.85 -11.90
C VAL A 13 1.40 3.56 -11.39
N GLN A 14 2.31 3.39 -12.35
CA GLN A 14 3.72 3.11 -12.11
C GLN A 14 4.49 4.42 -12.28
N ILE A 15 5.15 4.86 -11.22
CA ILE A 15 5.95 6.08 -11.16
C ILE A 15 7.40 5.63 -11.09
N LEU A 16 8.18 5.88 -12.15
CA LEU A 16 9.62 5.62 -12.17
C LEU A 16 9.97 4.19 -11.68
N TRP A 17 9.37 3.16 -12.32
CA TRP A 17 9.50 1.74 -11.98
C TRP A 17 8.76 1.26 -10.72
N PHE A 18 8.38 2.14 -9.81
CA PHE A 18 7.64 1.82 -8.59
C PHE A 18 6.13 1.85 -8.83
N ALA A 19 5.41 0.91 -8.23
CA ALA A 19 3.97 1.10 -8.05
C ALA A 19 3.71 2.30 -7.12
N SER A 20 2.56 2.97 -7.22
CA SER A 20 2.28 4.17 -6.43
C SER A 20 2.41 3.95 -4.91
N ASP A 21 2.05 2.76 -4.42
CA ASP A 21 2.23 2.35 -3.03
C ASP A 21 3.71 2.19 -2.65
N GLU A 22 4.51 1.58 -3.52
CA GLU A 22 5.97 1.48 -3.37
C GLU A 22 6.63 2.85 -3.37
N PHE A 23 6.18 3.76 -4.24
CA PHE A 23 6.76 5.09 -4.34
C PHE A 23 6.56 5.89 -3.06
N VAL A 24 5.34 5.91 -2.52
CA VAL A 24 5.03 6.58 -1.25
C VAL A 24 5.82 5.95 -0.10
N LEU A 25 5.93 4.62 -0.08
CA LEU A 25 6.69 3.90 0.94
C LEU A 25 8.19 4.21 0.87
N VAL A 26 8.80 4.21 -0.33
CA VAL A 26 10.21 4.59 -0.52
C VAL A 26 10.45 6.03 -0.11
N LEU A 27 9.63 6.97 -0.60
CA LEU A 27 9.82 8.39 -0.33
C LEU A 27 9.69 8.70 1.17
N SER A 28 8.67 8.15 1.83
CA SER A 28 8.46 8.35 3.27
C SER A 28 9.57 7.71 4.11
N THR A 29 10.01 6.50 3.79
CA THR A 29 11.10 5.85 4.54
C THR A 29 12.42 6.58 4.37
N VAL A 30 12.77 7.00 3.14
CA VAL A 30 14.01 7.77 2.90
C VAL A 30 13.96 9.11 3.63
N PHE A 31 12.82 9.79 3.63
CA PHE A 31 12.63 11.05 4.36
C PHE A 31 12.83 10.86 5.87
N VAL A 32 12.21 9.84 6.47
CA VAL A 32 12.39 9.52 7.90
C VAL A 32 13.84 9.10 8.19
N ALA A 33 14.45 8.29 7.34
CA ALA A 33 15.84 7.86 7.49
C ALA A 33 16.82 9.05 7.47
N ALA A 34 16.57 10.04 6.62
CA ALA A 34 17.36 11.26 6.55
C ALA A 34 17.24 12.12 7.82
N ILE A 35 16.05 12.19 8.43
CA ILE A 35 15.82 12.90 9.69
C ILE A 35 16.53 12.19 10.85
N VAL A 36 16.37 10.87 10.95
CA VAL A 36 16.96 10.07 12.04
C VAL A 36 18.48 10.05 11.94
N GLY A 37 19.03 9.89 10.73
CA GLY A 37 20.45 9.84 10.47
C GLY A 37 21.17 8.64 11.10
N GLY A 38 22.49 8.57 10.92
CA GLY A 38 23.35 7.56 11.54
C GLY A 38 22.99 6.11 11.21
N MET A 39 23.42 5.19 12.08
CA MET A 39 23.15 3.75 11.94
C MET A 39 21.65 3.41 11.91
N PRO A 40 20.76 4.03 12.71
CA PRO A 40 19.33 3.75 12.64
C PRO A 40 18.71 4.16 11.30
N GLY A 41 19.11 5.30 10.73
CA GLY A 41 18.68 5.73 9.39
C GLY A 41 19.10 4.73 8.30
N TRP A 42 20.36 4.27 8.34
CA TRP A 42 20.82 3.20 7.44
C TRP A 42 20.08 1.87 7.65
N GLY A 43 19.71 1.55 8.90
CA GLY A 43 18.87 0.40 9.22
C GLY A 43 17.50 0.46 8.54
N LEU A 44 16.86 1.64 8.53
CA LEU A 44 15.59 1.86 7.82
C LEU A 44 15.74 1.69 6.31
N VAL A 45 16.82 2.18 5.72
CA VAL A 45 17.12 2.00 4.29
C VAL A 45 17.34 0.52 3.96
N LEU A 46 18.09 -0.20 4.80
CA LEU A 46 18.31 -1.64 4.60
C LEU A 46 17.01 -2.43 4.73
N ALA A 47 16.18 -2.11 5.73
CA ALA A 47 14.85 -2.72 5.88
C ALA A 47 13.97 -2.46 4.65
N LEU A 48 13.99 -1.24 4.11
CA LEU A 48 13.29 -0.88 2.88
C LEU A 48 13.74 -1.73 1.68
N LEU A 49 15.05 -1.87 1.48
CA LEU A 49 15.62 -2.66 0.39
C LEU A 49 15.24 -4.15 0.46
N LEU A 50 15.12 -4.71 1.67
CA LEU A 50 14.64 -6.07 1.88
C LEU A 50 13.12 -6.19 1.75
N PHE A 51 12.38 -5.14 2.11
CA PHE A 51 10.93 -5.12 2.07
C PHE A 51 10.37 -5.03 0.65
N ILE A 52 10.99 -4.26 -0.24
CA ILE A 52 10.55 -4.11 -1.65
C ILE A 52 10.46 -5.45 -2.40
N PRO A 53 11.49 -6.32 -2.44
CA PRO A 53 11.39 -7.61 -3.14
C PRO A 53 10.35 -8.52 -2.48
N TRP A 54 10.24 -8.51 -1.16
CA TRP A 54 9.19 -9.25 -0.45
C TRP A 54 7.79 -8.74 -0.83
N LYS A 55 7.57 -7.43 -0.88
CA LYS A 55 6.29 -6.82 -1.30
C LYS A 55 5.97 -7.17 -2.75
N ARG A 56 6.97 -7.14 -3.64
CA ARG A 56 6.82 -7.50 -5.06
C ARG A 56 6.47 -8.97 -5.28
N SER A 57 6.71 -9.86 -4.31
CA SER A 57 6.23 -11.24 -4.36
C SER A 57 4.72 -11.38 -4.09
N LYS A 58 4.07 -10.33 -3.57
CA LYS A 58 2.64 -10.32 -3.25
C LYS A 58 1.80 -9.77 -4.41
N PRO A 59 0.52 -10.15 -4.50
CA PRO A 59 -0.38 -9.60 -5.51
C PRO A 59 -0.54 -8.08 -5.34
N ARG A 60 -0.90 -7.42 -6.45
CA ARG A 60 -1.16 -5.96 -6.46
C ARG A 60 -2.26 -5.60 -5.47
N GLY A 61 -2.14 -4.44 -4.83
CA GLY A 61 -3.10 -3.99 -3.81
C GLY A 61 -2.96 -4.68 -2.45
N PHE A 62 -1.96 -5.54 -2.24
CA PHE A 62 -1.76 -6.25 -0.97
C PHE A 62 -1.71 -5.33 0.26
N LEU A 63 -0.98 -4.21 0.18
CA LEU A 63 -0.87 -3.24 1.28
C LEU A 63 -2.23 -2.59 1.61
N PRO A 64 -2.97 -2.02 0.63
CA PRO A 64 -4.33 -1.55 0.85
C PRO A 64 -5.27 -2.63 1.41
N HIS A 65 -5.23 -3.86 0.88
CA HIS A 65 -6.07 -4.95 1.37
C HIS A 65 -5.72 -5.38 2.80
N LEU A 66 -4.44 -5.35 3.17
CA LEU A 66 -4.00 -5.60 4.54
C LEU A 66 -4.49 -4.50 5.48
N ALA A 67 -4.37 -3.25 5.05
CA ALA A 67 -4.90 -2.10 5.78
C ALA A 67 -6.43 -2.18 5.95
N TRP A 68 -7.16 -2.61 4.91
CA TRP A 68 -8.60 -2.85 5.02
C TRP A 68 -8.92 -3.98 5.99
N ARG A 69 -8.19 -5.10 5.92
CA ARG A 69 -8.35 -6.24 6.84
C ARG A 69 -8.12 -5.86 8.30
N TRP A 70 -7.22 -4.93 8.57
CA TRP A 70 -6.97 -4.38 9.90
C TRP A 70 -7.89 -3.21 10.28
N GLY A 71 -8.80 -2.79 9.41
CA GLY A 71 -9.73 -1.69 9.66
C GLY A 71 -9.11 -0.30 9.58
N LEU A 72 -7.90 -0.17 9.03
CA LEU A 72 -7.20 1.12 8.85
C LEU A 72 -7.76 1.93 7.67
N ILE A 73 -8.32 1.26 6.66
CA ILE A 73 -8.94 1.90 5.51
C ILE A 73 -10.28 1.24 5.17
N SER A 74 -11.24 2.05 4.71
CA SER A 74 -12.50 1.58 4.15
C SER A 74 -12.53 1.86 2.66
N PHE A 75 -12.88 0.86 1.86
CA PHE A 75 -13.13 1.06 0.43
C PHE A 75 -14.61 1.40 0.21
N PRO A 76 -14.93 2.38 -0.64
CA PRO A 76 -16.32 2.66 -1.02
C PRO A 76 -16.97 1.41 -1.61
N HIS A 77 -18.20 1.09 -1.19
CA HIS A 77 -18.97 -0.08 -1.65
C HIS A 77 -18.33 -1.44 -1.30
N TYR A 78 -17.37 -1.46 -0.39
CA TYR A 78 -16.77 -2.69 0.12
C TYR A 78 -17.35 -3.01 1.50
N PRO A 79 -17.67 -4.28 1.80
CA PRO A 79 -18.14 -4.65 3.13
C PRO A 79 -17.10 -4.28 4.18
N GLY A 80 -17.55 -4.04 5.41
CA GLY A 80 -16.62 -3.86 6.52
C GLY A 80 -15.80 -5.14 6.75
N PRO A 81 -14.54 -5.05 7.20
CA PRO A 81 -13.68 -6.22 7.40
C PRO A 81 -14.22 -7.24 8.43
N THR A 82 -15.19 -6.83 9.25
CA THR A 82 -15.86 -7.66 10.27
C THR A 82 -17.29 -8.05 9.89
N GLN A 83 -17.78 -7.65 8.71
CA GLN A 83 -19.14 -7.99 8.29
C GLN A 83 -19.19 -9.43 7.76
N ILE A 84 -20.00 -10.25 8.45
CA ILE A 84 -20.23 -11.66 8.13
C ILE A 84 -21.60 -11.93 7.51
N ARG A 85 -22.46 -10.91 7.38
CA ARG A 85 -23.81 -11.03 6.85
C ARG A 85 -23.94 -10.25 5.55
N PHE A 86 -24.47 -10.91 4.52
CA PHE A 86 -24.88 -10.28 3.28
C PHE A 86 -26.33 -9.78 3.45
N PHE A 87 -26.66 -8.65 2.82
CA PHE A 87 -28.07 -8.23 2.68
C PHE A 87 -28.72 -9.11 1.61
N GLU A 88 -29.80 -9.78 1.96
CA GLU A 88 -30.76 -10.41 1.03
C GLU A 88 -31.84 -9.40 0.61
#